data_AF-A0A4Y6UW65-F1
#
_entry.id   AF-A0A4Y6UW65-F1
#
_cell.length_a   1.000
_cell.length_b   1.000
_cell.length_c   1.000
_cell.angle_alpha   90.00
_cell.angle_beta   90.00
_cell.angle_gamma   90.00
#
_symmetry.space_group_name_H-M   'P 1'
#
loop_
_entity.id
_entity.type
_entity.pdbx_description
1 polymer ?
#
loop_
_entity_poly.entity_id
_entity_poly.type
_entity_poly.pdbx_seq_one_letter_code
_entity_poly.pdbx_strand_id
1 'polypeptide(L)'
;MDKRKAWLGIAAGVWISVSVGCGRAEPEFETRAFTEQDMCVVKSEESEPRICYKVSREDAERAIGSAAGEDSLGGVTYEGGIRVFYREDQVAAIDLLEDSLGVYRTARNSGCPEKS
;
A
#
# COMPACT_ATOMS: atom_id res chain seq x y z
N MET A 1 15.77 -26.26 -75.27
CA MET A 1 15.71 -24.95 -75.96
C MET A 1 16.15 -23.89 -74.96
N ASP A 2 17.38 -23.40 -75.13
CA ASP A 2 17.98 -22.31 -74.36
C ASP A 2 17.12 -21.05 -74.32
N LYS A 3 17.18 -20.31 -73.21
CA LYS A 3 17.73 -18.94 -73.16
C LYS A 3 17.77 -18.41 -71.72
N ARG A 4 18.98 -18.34 -71.17
CA ARG A 4 19.67 -17.11 -70.74
C ARG A 4 18.74 -16.07 -70.07
N LYS A 5 18.93 -15.68 -68.81
CA LYS A 5 20.03 -14.79 -68.40
C LYS A 5 20.17 -14.82 -66.87
N ALA A 6 21.35 -15.23 -66.43
CA ALA A 6 21.90 -14.76 -65.16
C ALA A 6 22.18 -13.26 -65.29
N TRP A 7 21.67 -12.46 -64.35
CA TRP A 7 22.20 -11.13 -64.09
C TRP A 7 22.66 -11.13 -62.63
N LEU A 8 23.97 -11.31 -62.46
CA LEU A 8 24.70 -11.13 -61.22
C LEU A 8 25.12 -9.67 -61.09
N GLY A 9 25.06 -9.16 -59.86
CA GLY A 9 25.65 -7.88 -59.43
C GLY A 9 24.57 -6.93 -58.92
N ILE A 10 24.62 -6.36 -57.73
CA ILE A 10 25.77 -6.01 -56.89
C ILE A 10 25.34 -6.09 -55.42
N ALA A 11 26.27 -6.58 -54.60
CA ALA A 11 26.23 -6.55 -53.15
C ALA A 11 26.24 -5.11 -52.61
N ALA A 12 25.29 -4.79 -51.74
CA ALA A 12 25.39 -3.85 -50.62
C ALA A 12 24.06 -3.99 -49.87
N GLY A 13 23.97 -4.83 -48.85
CA GLY A 13 24.59 -4.50 -47.57
C GLY A 13 23.71 -3.51 -46.80
N VAL A 14 22.46 -3.88 -46.52
CA VAL A 14 21.70 -3.32 -45.38
C VAL A 14 20.88 -4.47 -44.80
N TRP A 15 21.51 -5.26 -43.96
CA TRP A 15 20.81 -6.16 -43.05
C TRP A 15 20.19 -5.27 -41.99
N ILE A 16 18.90 -4.95 -42.13
CA ILE A 16 18.15 -4.20 -41.12
C ILE A 16 18.00 -5.12 -39.92
N SER A 17 19.01 -5.12 -39.06
CA SER A 17 18.90 -5.63 -37.70
C SER A 17 17.92 -4.72 -36.98
N VAL A 18 16.64 -5.11 -37.00
CA VAL A 18 15.63 -4.63 -36.07
C VAL A 18 16.09 -5.09 -34.70
N SER A 19 16.95 -4.29 -34.06
CA SER A 19 17.08 -4.34 -32.62
C SER A 19 15.71 -3.94 -32.09
N VAL A 20 14.89 -4.95 -31.79
CA VAL A 20 13.79 -4.82 -30.85
C VAL A 20 14.49 -4.39 -29.56
N GLY A 21 14.65 -3.08 -29.41
CA GLY A 21 14.89 -2.52 -28.10
C GLY A 21 13.72 -3.01 -27.29
N CYS A 22 13.97 -3.95 -26.37
CA CYS A 22 13.10 -4.13 -25.23
C CYS A 22 13.06 -2.75 -24.58
N GLY A 23 12.09 -1.92 -24.99
CA GLY A 23 11.48 -0.95 -24.10
C GLY A 23 11.06 -1.80 -22.93
N ARG A 24 11.92 -1.83 -21.92
CA ARG A 24 11.61 -2.38 -20.62
C ARG A 24 10.39 -1.60 -20.22
N ALA A 25 9.21 -2.23 -20.31
CA ALA A 25 8.03 -1.71 -19.66
C ALA A 25 8.49 -1.46 -18.23
N GLU A 26 8.61 -0.18 -17.88
CA GLU A 26 8.72 0.19 -16.49
C GLU A 26 7.51 -0.48 -15.85
N PRO A 27 7.69 -1.31 -14.81
CA PRO A 27 6.54 -1.83 -14.10
C PRO A 27 5.73 -0.60 -13.74
N GLU A 28 4.55 -0.45 -14.35
CA GLU A 28 3.61 0.60 -14.00
C GLU A 28 3.39 0.38 -12.51
N PHE A 29 4.05 1.22 -11.70
CA PHE A 29 3.80 1.27 -10.29
C PHE A 29 2.33 1.68 -10.28
N GLU A 30 1.42 0.72 -10.09
CA GLU A 30 0.02 1.01 -9.87
C GLU A 30 0.00 1.82 -8.59
N THR A 31 0.13 3.14 -8.73
CA THR A 31 -0.03 4.09 -7.64
C THR A 31 -1.51 4.07 -7.33
N ARG A 32 -1.98 3.02 -6.66
CA ARG A 32 -3.29 3.00 -6.02
C ARG A 32 -3.28 4.19 -5.09
N ALA A 33 -4.02 5.22 -5.51
CA ALA A 33 -4.13 6.47 -4.80
C ALA A 33 -4.43 6.16 -3.34
N PHE A 34 -3.71 6.81 -2.44
CA PHE A 34 -3.95 6.66 -1.02
C PHE A 34 -5.33 7.25 -0.70
N THR A 35 -6.23 6.41 -0.21
CA THR A 35 -7.60 6.79 0.14
C THR A 35 -7.75 6.95 1.65
N GLU A 36 -8.81 7.61 2.11
CA GLU A 36 -9.08 7.72 3.56
C GLU A 36 -9.25 6.34 4.23
N GLN A 37 -9.69 5.33 3.47
CA GLN A 37 -9.83 3.95 3.93
C GLN A 37 -8.46 3.29 4.21
N ASP A 38 -7.40 3.76 3.56
CA ASP A 38 -6.03 3.29 3.82
C ASP A 38 -5.49 3.81 5.16
N MET A 39 -6.12 4.85 5.73
CA MET A 39 -5.81 5.40 7.07
C MET A 39 -6.59 4.71 8.19
N CYS A 40 -7.21 3.57 7.92
CA CYS A 40 -7.90 2.79 8.93
C CYS A 40 -6.98 1.73 9.55
N VAL A 41 -7.22 1.44 10.82
CA VAL A 41 -6.67 0.29 11.55
C VAL A 41 -7.80 -0.70 11.82
N VAL A 42 -7.48 -2.00 11.71
CA VAL A 42 -8.40 -3.10 11.99
C VAL A 42 -7.76 -4.07 12.98
N LYS A 43 -8.57 -4.77 13.76
CA LYS A 43 -8.09 -5.91 14.56
C LYS A 43 -7.61 -7.01 13.61
N SER A 44 -6.52 -7.70 13.92
CA SER A 44 -5.90 -8.66 13.00
C SER A 44 -6.83 -9.81 12.63
N GLU A 45 -7.68 -10.24 13.57
CA GLU A 45 -8.59 -11.37 13.41
C GLU A 45 -9.92 -11.02 12.72
N GLU A 46 -10.23 -9.73 12.54
CA GLU A 46 -11.53 -9.27 12.03
C GLU A 46 -11.39 -8.18 10.95
N SER A 47 -12.30 -8.13 9.97
CA SER A 47 -12.33 -7.06 8.97
C SER A 47 -12.99 -5.77 9.48
N GLU A 48 -13.72 -5.87 10.59
CA GLU A 48 -14.49 -4.83 11.27
C GLU A 48 -14.59 -5.19 12.76
N PRO A 49 -14.69 -4.21 13.68
CA PRO A 49 -14.82 -2.77 13.44
C PRO A 49 -13.48 -2.09 13.11
N ARG A 50 -13.55 -0.95 12.39
CA ARG A 50 -12.38 -0.19 11.92
C ARG A 50 -12.25 1.14 12.67
N ILE A 51 -11.03 1.49 13.07
CA ILE A 51 -10.70 2.83 13.55
C ILE A 51 -10.14 3.61 12.37
N CYS A 52 -10.86 4.63 11.91
CA CYS A 52 -10.49 5.40 10.73
C CYS A 52 -10.26 6.86 11.08
N TYR A 53 -9.41 7.54 10.31
CA TYR A 53 -9.29 8.98 10.32
C TYR A 53 -10.66 9.66 10.17
N LYS A 54 -10.89 10.77 10.88
CA LYS A 54 -12.15 11.56 10.96
C LYS A 54 -13.37 10.83 11.54
N VAL A 55 -13.25 9.58 11.97
CA VAL A 55 -14.36 8.93 12.70
C VAL A 55 -14.55 9.62 14.05
N SER A 56 -15.79 9.63 14.56
CA SER A 56 -16.08 10.24 15.86
C SER A 56 -15.32 9.54 16.97
N ARG A 57 -15.03 10.26 18.05
CA ARG A 57 -14.40 9.69 19.24
C ARG A 57 -15.20 8.52 19.79
N GLU A 58 -16.52 8.66 19.89
CA GLU A 58 -17.43 7.63 20.37
C GLU A 58 -17.35 6.36 19.51
N ASP A 59 -17.42 6.49 18.17
CA ASP A 59 -17.35 5.33 17.27
C ASP A 59 -15.98 4.63 17.35
N ALA A 60 -14.91 5.41 17.48
CA ALA A 60 -13.56 4.88 17.68
C ALA A 60 -13.46 4.10 19.00
N GLU A 61 -13.89 4.69 20.11
CA GLU A 61 -13.85 4.06 21.43
C GLU A 61 -14.69 2.78 21.47
N ARG A 62 -15.86 2.78 20.82
CA ARG A 62 -16.71 1.59 20.67
C ARG A 62 -16.04 0.47 19.86
N ALA A 63 -15.23 0.82 18.85
CA ALA A 63 -14.48 -0.15 18.06
C ALA A 63 -13.25 -0.72 18.78
N ILE A 64 -12.55 0.12 19.56
CA ILE A 64 -11.32 -0.24 20.24
C ILE A 64 -11.61 -1.05 21.50
N GLY A 65 -12.40 -0.47 22.40
CA GLY A 65 -12.65 -0.97 23.74
C GLY A 65 -12.06 -0.07 24.83
N SER A 66 -11.59 -0.69 25.91
CA SER A 66 -11.18 -0.01 27.14
C SER A 66 -9.94 0.87 26.97
N ALA A 67 -9.99 2.08 27.52
CA ALA A 67 -8.82 2.94 27.64
C ALA A 67 -7.89 2.42 28.74
N ALA A 68 -6.59 2.34 28.43
CA ALA A 68 -5.53 2.03 29.40
C ALA A 68 -5.07 3.29 30.15
N GLY A 69 -5.23 4.47 29.54
CA GLY A 69 -4.93 5.76 30.14
C GLY A 69 -4.64 6.86 29.12
N GLU A 70 -4.43 8.09 29.59
CA GLU A 70 -3.93 9.19 28.77
C GLU A 70 -2.40 9.21 28.78
N ASP A 71 -1.80 9.49 27.62
CA ASP A 71 -0.37 9.66 27.46
C ASP A 71 0.03 11.15 27.60
N SER A 72 1.27 11.37 28.04
CA SER A 72 1.95 12.65 28.15
C SER A 72 1.90 13.53 26.89
N LEU A 73 1.71 12.93 25.71
CA LEU A 73 1.62 13.62 24.42
C LEU A 73 0.18 14.01 24.03
N GLY A 74 -0.81 13.82 24.92
CA GLY A 74 -2.21 14.17 24.68
C GLY A 74 -2.99 13.16 23.83
N GLY A 75 -2.44 11.97 23.63
CA GLY A 75 -3.14 10.83 23.03
C GLY A 75 -3.78 9.95 24.10
N VAL A 76 -4.86 9.26 23.76
CA VAL A 76 -5.47 8.23 24.61
C VAL A 76 -4.90 6.88 24.19
N THR A 77 -4.32 6.16 25.14
CA THR A 77 -3.83 4.79 24.93
C THR A 77 -4.90 3.81 25.36
N TYR A 78 -5.13 2.79 24.54
CA TYR A 78 -6.10 1.74 24.78
C TYR A 78 -5.41 0.39 24.97
N GLU A 79 -6.15 -0.56 25.53
CA GLU A 79 -5.71 -1.94 25.62
C GLU A 79 -5.38 -2.50 24.22
N GLY A 80 -4.34 -3.33 24.14
CA GLY A 80 -3.85 -3.84 22.85
C GLY A 80 -2.94 -2.87 22.08
N GLY A 81 -2.40 -1.84 22.74
CA GLY A 81 -1.27 -1.07 22.21
C GLY A 81 -1.61 -0.07 21.11
N ILE A 82 -2.86 0.41 21.05
CA ILE A 82 -3.25 1.49 20.12
C ILE A 82 -3.32 2.82 20.87
N ARG A 83 -2.72 3.86 20.30
CA ARG A 83 -2.84 5.24 20.79
C ARG A 83 -3.55 6.11 19.76
N VAL A 84 -4.58 6.81 20.19
CA VAL A 84 -5.42 7.64 19.32
C VAL A 84 -5.36 9.09 19.76
N PHE A 85 -5.16 9.98 18.79
CA PHE A 85 -5.20 11.42 19.00
C PHE A 85 -6.49 11.96 18.44
N TYR A 86 -7.15 12.81 19.22
CA TYR A 86 -8.42 13.42 18.83
C TYR A 86 -8.23 14.91 18.56
N ARG A 87 -8.94 15.41 17.55
CA ARG A 87 -9.11 16.84 17.27
C ARG A 87 -10.58 17.07 16.96
N GLU A 88 -11.18 18.08 17.59
CA GLU A 88 -12.60 18.44 17.35
C GLU A 88 -13.53 17.21 17.50
N ASP A 89 -13.23 16.35 18.49
CA ASP A 89 -13.94 15.10 18.79
C ASP A 89 -13.90 14.03 17.69
N GLN A 90 -12.90 14.10 16.81
CA GLN A 90 -12.67 13.15 15.73
C GLN A 90 -11.25 12.59 15.78
N VAL A 91 -11.07 11.37 15.28
CA VAL A 91 -9.74 10.74 15.14
C VAL A 91 -8.89 11.54 14.17
N ALA A 92 -7.79 12.08 14.68
CA ALA A 92 -6.82 12.88 13.94
C ALA A 92 -5.54 12.11 13.62
N ALA A 93 -5.14 11.19 14.49
CA ALA A 93 -4.01 10.29 14.27
C ALA A 93 -4.17 8.98 15.05
N ILE A 94 -3.52 7.93 14.56
CA ILE A 94 -3.51 6.60 15.15
C ILE A 94 -2.06 6.10 15.14
N ASP A 95 -1.57 5.74 16.32
CA ASP A 95 -0.28 5.10 16.53
C ASP A 95 -0.49 3.64 16.92
N LEU A 96 0.29 2.76 16.29
CA LEU A 96 0.44 1.36 16.67
C LEU A 96 1.71 1.23 17.51
N LEU A 97 1.54 0.97 18.81
CA LEU A 97 2.63 0.75 19.77
C LEU A 97 3.11 -0.71 19.70
N GLU A 98 4.19 -1.04 20.42
CA GLU A 98 4.77 -2.39 20.43
C GLU A 98 3.72 -3.48 20.77
N ASP A 99 2.88 -3.21 21.76
CA ASP A 99 1.82 -4.13 22.22
C ASP A 99 0.70 -4.37 21.18
N SER A 100 0.67 -3.61 20.08
CA SER A 100 -0.30 -3.80 19.00
C SER A 100 0.07 -4.91 18.02
N LEU A 101 1.31 -5.43 18.10
CA LEU A 101 1.79 -6.49 17.23
C LEU A 101 0.89 -7.73 17.34
N GLY A 102 0.37 -8.20 16.21
CA GLY A 102 -0.55 -9.35 16.17
C GLY A 102 -1.98 -9.02 16.57
N VAL A 103 -2.24 -7.90 17.25
CA VAL A 103 -3.59 -7.45 17.64
C VAL A 103 -4.22 -6.54 16.58
N TYR A 104 -3.43 -5.63 16.02
CA TYR A 104 -3.89 -4.65 15.04
C TYR A 104 -3.03 -4.65 13.78
N ARG A 105 -3.65 -4.23 12.66
CA ARG A 105 -2.97 -4.00 11.38
C ARG A 105 -3.59 -2.84 10.62
N THR A 106 -2.83 -2.27 9.70
CA THR A 106 -3.38 -1.28 8.76
C THR A 106 -4.36 -1.94 7.79
N ALA A 107 -5.47 -1.26 7.48
CA ALA A 107 -6.52 -1.79 6.61
C ALA A 107 -6.02 -2.06 5.19
N ARG A 108 -5.03 -1.28 4.72
CA ARG A 108 -4.37 -1.49 3.42
C ARG A 108 -3.62 -2.82 3.34
N ASN A 109 -3.41 -3.51 4.48
CA ASN A 109 -2.50 -4.64 4.64
C ASN A 109 -1.18 -4.28 3.97
N SER A 110 -0.36 -3.47 4.64
CA SER A 110 0.92 -3.01 4.11
C SER A 110 1.70 -4.21 3.57
N GLY A 111 1.72 -4.37 2.25
CA GLY A 111 2.43 -5.43 1.53
C GLY A 111 3.95 -5.25 1.58
N CYS A 112 4.49 -4.86 2.75
CA CYS A 112 5.89 -5.07 3.05
C CYS A 112 6.03 -6.55 3.38
N PRO A 113 6.66 -7.36 2.53
CA PRO A 113 6.93 -8.74 2.89
C PRO A 113 7.73 -8.74 4.20
N GLU A 114 7.20 -9.41 5.22
CA GLU A 114 8.01 -9.81 6.38
C GLU A 114 9.24 -10.51 5.81
N LYS A 115 10.43 -10.02 6.16
CA LYS A 115 11.66 -10.72 5.82
C LYS A 115 11.63 -12.04 6.60
N SER A 116 11.38 -13.13 5.88
CA SER A 116 11.63 -14.50 6.31
C SER A 116 13.11 -14.75 6.54
#